data_AF-A0AA40DTL0-F1
#
_entry.id   AF-A0AA40DTL0-F1
#
_cell.length_a   1.000
_cell.length_b   1.000
_cell.length_c   1.000
_cell.angle_alpha   90.00
_cell.angle_beta   90.00
_cell.angle_gamma   90.00
#
_symmetry.space_group_name_H-M   'P 1'
#
loop_
_entity.id
_entity.type
_entity.pdbx_description
1 polymer ?
#
loop_
_entity_poly.entity_id
_entity_poly.type
_entity_poly.pdbx_seq_one_letter_code
_entity_poly.pdbx_strand_id
1 'polypeptide(L)'
;MAISEAVPGNQRLHVPIVGWLGGNNLVLLYRQQRADGAFSAVRRILAPDNCEAQLLPCKALGTSYTISLTKLQKLRSQADSLYFFGTDPKTDIFAFCIQLYYSWIPKDGDAELEGMSPRDVFLLKGSTMFPALRSVMDEMPQDTVVSWVNLVEWPAVSWDNWDGVATLTGDSAHCMSIYRGEGVNHGIIDGCVLAGALKRAADSLATPKQAVQDYEAEMRLRRKEAVDVSH
;
A
#
# COMPACT_ATOMS: atom_id res chain seq x y z
N MET A 1 34.60 19.97 -6.94
CA MET A 1 34.23 21.17 -7.72
C MET A 1 33.19 20.72 -8.74
N ALA A 2 32.06 21.43 -8.82
CA ALA A 2 30.89 21.12 -9.65
C ALA A 2 31.27 21.04 -11.16
N ILE A 3 30.45 20.63 -12.13
CA ILE A 3 29.00 20.67 -12.39
C ILE A 3 28.78 19.68 -13.56
N SER A 4 27.60 19.05 -13.72
CA SER A 4 27.04 18.82 -15.06
C SER A 4 25.58 18.37 -14.96
N GLU A 5 24.67 19.26 -15.34
CA GLU A 5 23.24 19.03 -15.54
C GLU A 5 22.99 18.14 -16.77
N ALA A 6 21.94 17.32 -16.71
CA ALA A 6 21.10 17.00 -17.88
C ALA A 6 19.77 16.38 -17.42
N VAL A 7 18.70 17.17 -17.50
CA VAL A 7 17.34 16.68 -17.80
C VAL A 7 17.11 17.17 -19.23
N PRO A 8 16.80 16.32 -20.22
CA PRO A 8 15.40 15.89 -20.41
C PRO A 8 15.20 14.55 -21.14
N GLY A 9 14.02 13.94 -20.98
CA GLY A 9 13.57 12.90 -21.91
C GLY A 9 12.54 11.92 -21.34
N ASN A 10 11.27 12.32 -21.40
CA ASN A 10 10.08 11.48 -21.58
C ASN A 10 10.29 9.95 -21.49
N GLN A 11 10.34 9.38 -20.27
CA GLN A 11 10.17 7.95 -20.08
C GLN A 11 8.73 7.71 -19.63
N ARG A 12 7.91 7.25 -20.57
CA ARG A 12 6.66 6.58 -20.27
C ARG A 12 6.95 5.53 -19.20
N LEU A 13 6.35 5.69 -18.03
CA LEU A 13 6.24 4.62 -17.04
C LEU A 13 5.39 3.53 -17.69
N HIS A 14 6.04 2.58 -18.38
CA HIS A 14 5.42 1.30 -18.68
C HIS A 14 5.32 0.56 -17.36
N VAL A 15 4.17 0.72 -16.69
CA VAL A 15 3.74 -0.15 -15.61
C VAL A 15 3.11 -1.36 -16.30
N PRO A 16 3.72 -2.54 -16.31
CA PRO A 16 3.02 -3.73 -16.75
C PRO A 16 1.92 -4.02 -15.71
N ILE A 17 0.70 -3.68 -16.08
CA ILE A 17 -0.54 -4.14 -15.48
C ILE A 17 -0.73 -5.62 -15.88
N VAL A 18 -1.42 -6.39 -15.03
CA VAL A 18 -2.09 -7.71 -15.23
C VAL A 18 -1.67 -8.62 -14.06
N GLY A 19 -2.53 -9.34 -13.34
CA GLY A 19 -3.96 -9.56 -13.49
C GLY A 19 -4.53 -10.37 -12.31
N TRP A 20 -5.86 -10.43 -12.30
CA TRP A 20 -6.68 -11.18 -11.36
C TRP A 20 -6.67 -12.68 -11.72
N LEU A 21 -6.25 -13.52 -10.77
CA LEU A 21 -6.49 -14.97 -10.79
C LEU A 21 -7.36 -15.29 -9.58
N GLY A 22 -8.62 -15.65 -9.83
CA GLY A 22 -9.64 -15.81 -8.80
C GLY A 22 -9.32 -16.84 -7.72
N GLY A 23 -9.94 -16.64 -6.55
CA GLY A 23 -10.00 -17.62 -5.45
C GLY A 23 -8.76 -17.65 -4.55
N ASN A 24 -8.81 -16.90 -3.44
CA ASN A 24 -7.77 -16.72 -2.40
C ASN A 24 -6.60 -15.82 -2.81
N ASN A 25 -6.56 -14.62 -2.23
CA ASN A 25 -5.55 -13.61 -2.55
C ASN A 25 -4.56 -13.49 -1.39
N LEU A 26 -3.28 -13.71 -1.70
CA LEU A 26 -2.17 -13.37 -0.81
C LEU A 26 -1.35 -12.26 -1.48
N VAL A 27 -1.15 -11.17 -0.75
CA VAL A 27 -0.41 -10.00 -1.24
C VAL A 27 0.87 -9.86 -0.42
N LEU A 28 1.98 -9.65 -1.11
CA LEU A 28 3.30 -9.46 -0.55
C LEU A 28 3.64 -7.97 -0.62
N LEU A 29 3.60 -7.27 0.50
CA LEU A 29 3.79 -5.82 0.52
C LEU A 29 5.15 -5.42 1.10
N TYR A 30 5.62 -4.25 0.72
CA TYR A 30 6.82 -3.63 1.29
C TYR A 30 6.43 -2.43 2.16
N ARG A 31 7.12 -2.26 3.31
CA ARG A 31 6.85 -1.18 4.25
C ARG A 31 7.61 0.09 3.85
N GLN A 32 6.89 1.07 3.31
CA GLN A 32 7.34 2.46 3.26
C GLN A 32 6.37 3.34 4.04
N GLN A 33 6.63 3.54 5.32
CA GLN A 33 5.86 4.47 6.16
C GLN A 33 6.36 5.90 5.97
N ARG A 34 5.58 6.79 5.32
CA ARG A 34 5.75 8.26 5.43
C ARG A 34 4.43 9.05 5.27
N ALA A 35 3.35 8.58 5.91
CA ALA A 35 2.17 9.36 6.26
C ALA A 35 1.53 8.70 7.51
N ASP A 36 0.62 9.39 8.20
CA ASP A 36 -0.11 8.85 9.38
C ASP A 36 -1.11 7.72 9.03
N GLY A 37 -1.20 7.36 7.75
CA GLY A 37 -1.72 6.10 7.27
C GLY A 37 -3.25 6.02 7.23
N ALA A 38 -3.77 4.82 6.99
CA ALA A 38 -5.20 4.58 6.88
C ALA A 38 -5.99 4.98 8.15
N PHE A 39 -5.36 5.00 9.32
CA PHE A 39 -5.99 5.37 10.61
C PHE A 39 -5.56 6.74 11.13
N SER A 40 -5.15 7.63 10.21
CA SER A 40 -4.75 9.02 10.42
C SER A 40 -5.58 9.76 11.49
N ALA A 41 -4.90 10.33 12.48
CA ALA A 41 -5.53 11.24 13.43
C ALA A 41 -5.85 12.60 12.79
N VAL A 42 -5.04 13.03 11.82
CA VAL A 42 -5.26 14.28 11.09
C VAL A 42 -6.54 14.20 10.26
N ARG A 43 -6.81 13.06 9.61
CA ARG A 43 -8.06 12.83 8.87
C ARG A 43 -9.28 12.95 9.78
N ARG A 44 -9.24 12.43 11.00
CA ARG A 44 -10.34 12.59 11.98
C ARG A 44 -10.61 14.06 12.33
N ILE A 45 -9.59 14.91 12.25
CA ILE A 45 -9.70 16.35 12.53
C ILE A 45 -10.21 17.11 11.29
N LEU A 46 -9.66 16.83 10.10
CA LEU A 46 -10.00 17.57 8.88
C LEU A 46 -11.32 17.08 8.24
N ALA A 47 -11.68 15.81 8.45
CA ALA A 47 -12.87 15.16 7.87
C ALA A 47 -13.72 14.46 8.95
N PRO A 48 -14.19 15.16 10.00
CA PRO A 48 -14.84 14.55 11.16
C PRO A 48 -16.12 13.79 10.80
N ASP A 49 -16.88 14.26 9.81
CA ASP A 49 -18.13 13.64 9.38
C ASP A 49 -17.93 12.40 8.50
N ASN A 50 -16.69 12.15 8.05
CA ASN A 50 -16.32 11.11 7.08
C ASN A 50 -15.04 10.34 7.48
N CYS A 51 -14.84 10.19 8.80
CA CYS A 51 -13.64 9.59 9.36
C CYS A 51 -13.77 8.09 9.66
N GLU A 52 -14.81 7.41 9.15
CA GLU A 52 -14.96 5.96 9.25
C GLU A 52 -14.51 5.27 7.96
N ALA A 53 -13.48 4.42 8.07
CA ALA A 53 -12.97 3.68 6.94
C ALA A 53 -13.94 2.54 6.62
N GLN A 54 -14.19 2.29 5.33
CA GLN A 54 -15.05 1.18 4.91
C GLN A 54 -14.27 -0.12 5.04
N LEU A 55 -14.68 -0.98 5.96
CA LEU A 55 -14.13 -2.33 6.09
C LEU A 55 -14.53 -3.16 4.88
N LEU A 56 -13.54 -3.81 4.26
CA LEU A 56 -13.82 -4.79 3.24
C LEU A 56 -14.46 -6.05 3.87
N PRO A 57 -15.38 -6.73 3.16
CA PRO A 57 -16.05 -7.94 3.64
C PRO A 57 -15.13 -9.17 3.55
N CYS A 58 -13.90 -9.05 4.06
CA CYS A 58 -12.89 -10.10 4.07
C CYS A 58 -12.17 -10.17 5.42
N LYS A 59 -11.74 -11.36 5.80
CA LYS A 59 -10.80 -11.57 6.90
C LYS A 59 -9.39 -11.53 6.32
N ALA A 60 -8.45 -10.92 7.04
CA ALA A 60 -7.05 -10.89 6.63
C ALA A 60 -6.10 -11.05 7.82
N LEU A 61 -4.96 -11.67 7.55
CA LEU A 61 -3.86 -11.88 8.47
C LEU A 61 -2.59 -11.30 7.86
N GLY A 62 -1.78 -10.63 8.67
CA GLY A 62 -0.53 -10.01 8.25
C GLY A 62 0.62 -10.44 9.15
N THR A 63 1.80 -10.62 8.55
CA THR A 63 3.05 -10.89 9.26
C THR A 63 4.23 -10.26 8.54
N SER A 64 5.29 -9.94 9.27
CA SER A 64 6.56 -9.46 8.70
C SER A 64 7.75 -9.98 9.47
N TYR A 65 8.79 -10.42 8.78
CA TYR A 65 10.04 -10.89 9.40
C TYR A 65 11.22 -10.79 8.44
N THR A 66 12.43 -10.89 8.98
CA THR A 66 13.67 -10.87 8.21
C THR A 66 13.87 -12.20 7.47
N ILE A 67 14.25 -12.13 6.20
CA ILE A 67 14.54 -13.29 5.35
C ILE A 67 15.95 -13.18 4.78
N SER A 68 16.65 -14.31 4.64
CA SER A 68 17.98 -14.33 4.04
C SER A 68 17.92 -14.03 2.54
N LEU A 69 18.97 -13.38 2.01
CA LEU A 69 19.05 -13.04 0.58
C LEU A 69 18.96 -14.28 -0.31
N THR A 70 19.66 -15.37 0.06
CA THR A 70 19.62 -16.65 -0.68
C THR A 70 18.19 -17.19 -0.79
N LYS A 71 17.42 -17.09 0.29
CA LYS A 71 16.04 -17.59 0.30
C LYS A 71 15.11 -16.69 -0.48
N LEU A 72 15.28 -15.36 -0.36
CA LEU A 72 14.54 -14.41 -1.17
C LEU A 72 14.79 -14.62 -2.67
N GLN A 73 16.04 -14.86 -3.08
CA GLN A 73 16.40 -15.17 -4.46
C GLN A 73 15.76 -16.48 -4.94
N LYS A 74 15.75 -17.52 -4.11
CA LYS A 74 15.06 -18.78 -4.42
C LYS A 74 13.56 -18.55 -4.62
N LEU A 75 12.91 -17.79 -3.73
CA LEU A 75 11.49 -17.44 -3.88
C LEU A 75 11.25 -16.70 -5.20
N ARG A 76 12.08 -15.69 -5.53
CA ARG A 76 11.98 -14.93 -6.79
C ARG A 76 12.14 -15.78 -8.04
N SER A 77 13.01 -16.78 -8.03
CA SER A 77 13.19 -17.68 -9.18
C SER A 77 11.99 -18.61 -9.44
N GLN A 78 11.08 -18.73 -8.46
CA GLN A 78 9.99 -19.72 -8.47
C GLN A 78 8.59 -19.09 -8.37
N ALA A 79 8.51 -17.84 -7.91
CA ALA A 79 7.29 -17.07 -7.82
C ALA A 79 7.19 -16.08 -8.99
N ASP A 80 5.98 -15.77 -9.41
CA ASP A 80 5.74 -14.70 -10.38
C ASP A 80 6.25 -13.36 -9.83
N SER A 81 6.83 -12.54 -10.70
CA SER A 81 7.24 -11.16 -10.39
C SER A 81 6.11 -10.31 -9.77
N LEU A 82 4.85 -10.61 -10.10
CA LEU A 82 3.67 -9.93 -9.56
C LEU A 82 3.47 -10.13 -8.05
N TYR A 83 4.14 -11.12 -7.45
CA TYR A 83 4.17 -11.28 -6.00
C TYR A 83 5.14 -10.31 -5.30
N PHE A 84 5.83 -9.42 -6.01
CA PHE A 84 6.80 -8.52 -5.40
C PHE A 84 6.41 -7.07 -5.67
N PHE A 85 5.81 -6.42 -4.67
CA PHE A 85 5.47 -5.00 -4.72
C PHE A 85 6.54 -4.13 -4.03
N GLY A 86 6.88 -2.99 -4.63
CA GLY A 86 7.77 -1.99 -4.02
C GLY A 86 9.27 -2.26 -4.14
N THR A 87 9.73 -2.95 -5.20
CA THR A 87 11.17 -3.08 -5.49
C THR A 87 11.70 -1.84 -6.22
N ASP A 88 12.99 -1.51 -6.01
CA ASP A 88 13.64 -0.45 -6.79
C ASP A 88 13.86 -0.93 -8.23
N PRO A 89 13.41 -0.19 -9.25
CA PRO A 89 13.43 -0.66 -10.63
C PRO A 89 14.84 -0.74 -11.26
N LYS A 90 15.89 -0.19 -10.61
CA LYS A 90 17.29 -0.22 -11.10
C LYS A 90 18.14 -1.29 -10.42
N THR A 91 17.86 -1.58 -9.15
CA THR A 91 18.65 -2.47 -8.30
C THR A 91 17.87 -3.72 -7.90
N ASP A 92 16.55 -3.72 -8.07
CA ASP A 92 15.58 -4.75 -7.66
C ASP A 92 15.71 -5.17 -6.17
N ILE A 93 16.38 -4.36 -5.36
CA ILE A 93 16.73 -4.69 -3.98
C ILE A 93 16.50 -3.48 -3.10
N PHE A 94 15.41 -3.50 -2.33
CA PHE A 94 15.39 -2.84 -1.04
C PHE A 94 14.78 -3.79 -0.01
N ALA A 95 15.62 -4.14 0.98
CA ALA A 95 15.30 -4.70 2.28
C ALA A 95 15.41 -6.21 2.52
N PHE A 96 15.81 -6.48 3.77
CA PHE A 96 16.05 -7.78 4.40
C PHE A 96 14.79 -8.40 5.00
N CYS A 97 13.61 -7.79 4.81
CA CYS A 97 12.36 -8.23 5.44
C CYS A 97 11.27 -8.46 4.41
N ILE A 98 10.49 -9.52 4.63
CA ILE A 98 9.30 -9.86 3.84
C ILE A 98 8.05 -9.52 4.65
N GLN A 99 6.98 -9.08 3.98
CA GLN A 99 5.65 -8.95 4.58
C GLN A 99 4.66 -9.80 3.80
N LEU A 100 3.89 -10.61 4.50
CA LEU A 100 2.90 -11.51 3.92
C LEU A 100 1.51 -11.14 4.44
N TYR A 101 0.54 -11.01 3.53
CA TYR A 101 -0.87 -10.82 3.85
C TYR A 101 -1.73 -11.93 3.25
N TYR A 102 -2.34 -12.76 4.09
CA TYR A 102 -3.31 -13.76 3.63
C TYR A 102 -4.72 -13.24 3.87
N SER A 103 -5.56 -13.24 2.84
CA SER A 103 -6.93 -12.73 2.93
C SER A 103 -7.94 -13.65 2.26
N TRP A 104 -9.15 -13.70 2.80
CA TRP A 104 -10.25 -14.52 2.29
C TRP A 104 -11.61 -13.92 2.62
N ILE A 105 -12.60 -14.26 1.80
CA ILE A 105 -14.00 -13.97 2.10
C ILE A 105 -14.49 -15.05 3.08
N PRO A 106 -15.00 -14.68 4.27
CA PRO A 106 -15.52 -15.64 5.23
C PRO A 106 -16.63 -16.51 4.64
N LYS A 107 -16.60 -17.81 4.92
CA LYS A 107 -17.66 -18.77 4.58
C LYS A 107 -18.20 -19.43 5.85
N ASP A 108 -19.38 -20.05 5.76
CA ASP A 108 -20.04 -20.71 6.90
C ASP A 108 -19.15 -21.76 7.61
N GLY A 109 -18.18 -22.35 6.92
CA GLY A 109 -17.20 -23.29 7.49
C GLY A 109 -16.00 -22.66 8.21
N ASP A 110 -15.85 -21.33 8.24
CA ASP A 110 -14.72 -20.67 8.91
C ASP A 110 -14.91 -20.52 10.43
N ALA A 111 -16.04 -20.98 11.00
CA ALA A 111 -16.29 -20.96 12.45
C ALA A 111 -15.21 -21.74 13.23
N GLU A 112 -14.66 -22.79 12.65
CA GLU A 112 -13.58 -23.60 13.25
C GLU A 112 -12.28 -22.80 13.43
N LEU A 113 -12.08 -21.71 12.67
CA LEU A 113 -10.89 -20.86 12.78
C LEU A 113 -10.94 -19.90 13.97
N GLU A 114 -12.12 -19.67 14.56
CA GLU A 114 -12.30 -18.66 15.61
C GLU A 114 -11.65 -19.06 16.95
N GLY A 115 -11.40 -20.36 17.15
CA GLY A 115 -10.66 -20.87 18.32
C GLY A 115 -9.15 -20.99 18.12
N MET A 116 -8.63 -20.71 16.93
CA MET A 116 -7.21 -20.89 16.59
C MET A 116 -6.42 -19.60 16.81
N SER A 117 -5.11 -19.73 17.06
CA SER A 117 -4.24 -18.55 17.08
C SER A 117 -4.12 -17.95 15.67
N PRO A 118 -3.90 -16.62 15.52
CA PRO A 118 -3.69 -16.00 14.21
C PRO A 118 -2.58 -16.69 13.39
N ARG A 119 -1.53 -17.17 14.07
CA ARG A 119 -0.42 -17.89 13.45
C ARG A 119 -0.87 -19.25 12.91
N ASP A 120 -1.63 -20.01 13.67
CA ASP A 120 -2.12 -21.33 13.23
C ASP A 120 -3.07 -21.19 12.04
N VAL A 121 -3.97 -20.20 12.07
CA VAL A 121 -4.84 -19.89 10.92
C VAL A 121 -4.00 -19.51 9.71
N PHE A 122 -2.98 -18.67 9.88
CA PHE A 122 -2.09 -18.23 8.81
C PHE A 122 -1.33 -19.40 8.17
N LEU A 123 -0.77 -20.30 8.98
CA LEU A 123 -0.06 -21.49 8.49
C LEU A 123 -1.02 -22.49 7.84
N LEU A 124 -2.18 -22.74 8.43
CA LEU A 124 -3.21 -23.63 7.88
C LEU A 124 -3.70 -23.13 6.51
N LYS A 125 -4.05 -21.84 6.41
CA LYS A 125 -4.50 -21.25 5.14
C LYS A 125 -3.33 -21.15 4.13
N GLY A 126 -2.11 -20.90 4.61
CA GLY A 126 -0.89 -20.90 3.82
C GLY A 126 -0.49 -22.26 3.26
N SER A 127 -0.96 -23.36 3.86
CA SER A 127 -0.65 -24.74 3.43
C SER A 127 -1.27 -25.13 2.09
N THR A 128 -2.09 -24.27 1.48
CA THR A 128 -2.61 -24.45 0.11
C THR A 128 -1.83 -23.70 -0.96
N MET A 129 -0.89 -22.82 -0.57
CA MET A 129 -0.08 -22.02 -1.50
C MET A 129 0.90 -22.87 -2.32
N PHE A 130 1.56 -22.31 -3.33
CA PHE A 130 2.59 -23.05 -4.08
C PHE A 130 3.84 -23.33 -3.21
N PRO A 131 4.64 -24.38 -3.53
CA PRO A 131 5.69 -24.88 -2.63
C PRO A 131 6.72 -23.84 -2.19
N ALA A 132 7.14 -22.94 -3.09
CA ALA A 132 8.16 -21.95 -2.77
C ALA A 132 7.68 -20.96 -1.69
N LEU A 133 6.43 -20.53 -1.79
CA LEU A 133 5.81 -19.63 -0.83
C LEU A 133 5.45 -20.34 0.48
N ARG A 134 5.05 -21.61 0.41
CA ARG A 134 4.84 -22.43 1.61
C ARG A 134 6.13 -22.54 2.44
N SER A 135 7.26 -22.84 1.80
CA SER A 135 8.58 -22.90 2.47
C SER A 135 8.95 -21.59 3.17
N VAL A 136 8.50 -20.44 2.65
CA VAL A 136 8.70 -19.16 3.31
C VAL A 136 7.91 -19.10 4.62
N MET A 137 6.63 -19.50 4.61
CA MET A 137 5.76 -19.54 5.80
C MET A 137 6.18 -20.61 6.81
N ASP A 138 6.55 -21.81 6.37
CA ASP A 138 6.92 -22.94 7.23
C ASP A 138 8.18 -22.65 8.06
N GLU A 139 9.11 -21.89 7.47
CA GLU A 139 10.36 -21.49 8.13
C GLU A 139 10.27 -20.09 8.77
N MET A 140 9.06 -19.54 8.91
CA MET A 140 8.83 -18.30 9.65
C MET A 140 9.30 -18.48 11.10
N PRO A 141 10.16 -17.60 11.63
CA PRO A 141 10.63 -17.70 13.02
C PRO A 141 9.48 -17.84 14.02
N GLN A 142 9.67 -18.64 15.07
CA GLN A 142 8.60 -18.98 16.02
C GLN A 142 8.07 -17.76 16.79
N ASP A 143 8.93 -16.78 17.03
CA ASP A 143 8.63 -15.50 17.67
C ASP A 143 8.02 -14.46 16.72
N THR A 144 7.86 -14.79 15.43
CA THR A 144 7.22 -13.88 14.47
C THR A 144 5.74 -13.71 14.83
N VAL A 145 5.35 -12.45 15.00
CA VAL A 145 3.97 -12.06 15.29
C VAL A 145 3.13 -12.10 14.01
N VAL A 146 2.01 -12.81 14.09
CA VAL A 146 0.96 -12.79 13.08
C VAL A 146 -0.25 -12.08 13.68
N SER A 147 -0.79 -11.10 12.97
CA SER A 147 -1.89 -10.26 13.45
C SER A 147 -3.07 -10.28 12.50
N TRP A 148 -4.28 -10.17 13.05
CA TRP A 148 -5.45 -9.82 12.26
C TRP A 148 -5.30 -8.42 11.67
N VAL A 149 -5.71 -8.27 10.42
CA VAL A 149 -5.62 -7.04 9.66
C VAL A 149 -7.01 -6.67 9.18
N ASN A 150 -7.44 -5.46 9.53
CA ASN A 150 -8.62 -4.86 8.94
C ASN A 150 -8.23 -4.23 7.61
N LEU A 151 -8.64 -4.86 6.51
CA LEU A 151 -8.52 -4.26 5.19
C LEU A 151 -9.62 -3.22 5.03
N VAL A 152 -9.20 -1.99 4.77
CA VAL A 152 -10.09 -0.84 4.69
C VAL A 152 -9.87 -0.08 3.39
N GLU A 153 -10.91 0.62 2.96
CA GLU A 153 -10.87 1.59 1.88
C GLU A 153 -11.48 2.91 2.35
N TRP A 154 -10.98 4.03 1.83
CA TRP A 154 -11.56 5.34 2.09
C TRP A 154 -12.47 5.77 0.94
N PRO A 155 -13.75 6.11 1.18
CA PRO A 155 -14.56 6.80 0.18
C PRO A 155 -13.92 8.15 -0.22
N ALA A 156 -14.27 8.63 -1.40
CA ALA A 156 -13.82 9.92 -1.90
C ALA A 156 -14.58 11.01 -1.14
N VAL A 157 -13.88 11.70 -0.23
CA VAL A 157 -14.48 12.68 0.67
C VAL A 157 -13.71 14.00 0.59
N SER A 158 -14.45 15.10 0.72
CA SER A 158 -13.87 16.41 0.97
C SER A 158 -13.52 16.55 2.46
N TRP A 159 -12.61 17.47 2.75
CA TRP A 159 -12.22 17.83 4.11
C TRP A 159 -11.94 19.34 4.16
N ASP A 160 -12.02 19.91 5.37
CA ASP A 160 -11.60 21.28 5.59
C ASP A 160 -10.07 21.31 5.74
N ASN A 161 -9.40 22.02 4.83
CA ASN A 161 -7.94 22.15 4.82
C ASN A 161 -7.44 23.42 5.54
N TRP A 162 -8.34 24.11 6.25
CA TRP A 162 -8.05 25.33 7.02
C TRP A 162 -7.34 26.40 6.18
N ASP A 163 -7.93 26.74 5.03
CA ASP A 163 -7.36 27.67 4.06
C ASP A 163 -5.94 27.28 3.58
N GLY A 164 -5.69 25.98 3.48
CA GLY A 164 -4.42 25.40 3.00
C GLY A 164 -3.32 25.32 4.04
N VAL A 165 -3.66 25.38 5.34
CA VAL A 165 -2.71 25.14 6.44
C VAL A 165 -2.42 23.65 6.61
N ALA A 166 -3.40 22.77 6.34
CA ALA A 166 -3.26 21.34 6.51
C ALA A 166 -3.87 20.58 5.31
N THR A 167 -3.36 19.39 5.01
CA THR A 167 -3.92 18.51 3.98
C THR A 167 -3.64 17.04 4.30
N LEU A 168 -4.22 16.12 3.53
CA LEU A 168 -4.04 14.68 3.66
C LEU A 168 -3.28 14.14 2.44
N THR A 169 -2.52 13.06 2.63
CA THR A 169 -1.71 12.43 1.57
C THR A 169 -1.60 10.91 1.75
N GLY A 170 -1.45 10.18 0.64
CA GLY A 170 -1.35 8.72 0.66
C GLY A 170 -2.57 8.08 1.32
N ASP A 171 -2.36 7.05 2.14
CA ASP A 171 -3.45 6.34 2.81
C ASP A 171 -4.34 7.23 3.69
N SER A 172 -3.81 8.34 4.21
CA SER A 172 -4.61 9.29 5.00
C SER A 172 -5.64 10.03 4.14
N ALA A 173 -5.37 10.22 2.84
CA ALA A 173 -6.29 10.84 1.88
C ALA A 173 -7.15 9.79 1.15
N HIS A 174 -6.52 8.68 0.75
CA HIS A 174 -7.08 7.72 -0.19
C HIS A 174 -6.57 6.29 0.01
N CYS A 175 -6.56 5.79 1.24
CA CYS A 175 -6.32 4.35 1.48
C CYS A 175 -7.18 3.50 0.55
N MET A 176 -6.50 2.65 -0.22
CA MET A 176 -7.06 1.68 -1.13
C MET A 176 -6.72 0.28 -0.62
N SER A 177 -7.52 -0.71 -1.01
CA SER A 177 -7.21 -2.09 -0.64
C SER A 177 -5.93 -2.58 -1.28
N ILE A 178 -5.28 -3.50 -0.56
CA ILE A 178 -4.02 -4.13 -0.97
C ILE A 178 -4.13 -4.87 -2.31
N TYR A 179 -5.34 -5.26 -2.73
CA TYR A 179 -5.58 -5.96 -4.00
C TYR A 179 -5.32 -5.09 -5.23
N ARG A 180 -5.31 -3.77 -5.08
CA ARG A 180 -4.97 -2.85 -6.17
C ARG A 180 -3.50 -2.88 -6.53
N GLY A 181 -2.62 -3.09 -5.54
CA GLY A 181 -1.17 -2.92 -5.72
C GLY A 181 -0.70 -1.47 -5.95
N GLU A 182 -1.62 -0.50 -6.00
CA GLU A 182 -1.33 0.88 -6.43
C GLU A 182 -1.19 1.89 -5.27
N GLY A 183 -1.47 1.51 -4.02
CA GLY A 183 -1.45 2.41 -2.86
C GLY A 183 -0.11 3.11 -2.66
N VAL A 184 0.99 2.36 -2.78
CA VAL A 184 2.35 2.91 -2.66
C VAL A 184 2.67 3.85 -3.82
N ASN A 185 2.30 3.48 -5.05
CA ASN A 185 2.51 4.32 -6.23
C ASN A 185 1.80 5.67 -6.07
N HIS A 186 0.54 5.65 -5.63
CA HIS A 186 -0.24 6.86 -5.38
C HIS A 186 0.35 7.68 -4.24
N GLY A 187 0.80 7.07 -3.15
CA GLY A 187 1.47 7.77 -2.06
C GLY A 187 2.78 8.45 -2.46
N ILE A 188 3.58 7.83 -3.35
CA ILE A 188 4.80 8.44 -3.90
C ILE A 188 4.46 9.63 -4.79
N ILE A 189 3.50 9.47 -5.69
CA ILE A 189 3.05 10.55 -6.58
C ILE A 189 2.54 11.72 -5.74
N ASP A 190 1.73 11.47 -4.72
CA ASP A 190 1.25 12.50 -3.80
C ASP A 190 2.39 13.30 -3.17
N GLY A 191 3.40 12.60 -2.64
CA GLY A 191 4.57 13.26 -2.04
C GLY A 191 5.30 14.15 -3.04
N CYS A 192 5.48 13.69 -4.28
CA CYS A 192 6.10 14.45 -5.35
C CYS A 192 5.29 15.68 -5.75
N VAL A 193 3.98 15.52 -5.97
CA VAL A 193 3.09 16.62 -6.37
C VAL A 193 2.98 17.66 -5.26
N LEU A 194 2.77 17.23 -4.02
CA LEU A 194 2.68 18.13 -2.87
C LEU A 194 4.00 18.87 -2.64
N ALA A 195 5.15 18.18 -2.70
CA ALA A 195 6.45 18.83 -2.57
C ALA A 195 6.69 19.88 -3.67
N GLY A 196 6.31 19.57 -4.92
CA GLY A 196 6.38 20.52 -6.04
C GLY A 196 5.48 21.74 -5.85
N ALA A 197 4.26 21.54 -5.36
CA ALA A 197 3.33 22.62 -5.05
C ALA A 197 3.84 23.52 -3.92
N LEU A 198 4.33 22.93 -2.83
CA LEU A 198 4.92 23.67 -1.71
C LEU A 198 6.19 24.42 -2.12
N LYS A 199 7.02 23.84 -3.00
CA LYS A 199 8.18 24.54 -3.57
C LYS A 199 7.77 25.79 -4.35
N ARG A 200 6.73 25.71 -5.20
CA ARG A 200 6.19 26.89 -5.90
C ARG A 200 5.74 27.97 -4.92
N ALA A 201 5.10 27.59 -3.81
CA ALA A 201 4.72 28.55 -2.78
C ALA A 201 5.94 29.21 -2.10
N ALA A 202 6.97 28.42 -1.79
CA ALA A 202 8.23 28.93 -1.24
C ALA A 202 8.95 29.89 -2.21
N ASP A 203 8.90 29.59 -3.51
CA ASP A 203 9.46 30.41 -4.57
C ASP A 203 8.55 31.61 -4.94
N SER A 204 7.48 31.88 -4.16
CA SER A 204 6.50 32.96 -4.37
C SER A 204 5.76 32.92 -5.72
N LEU A 205 5.72 31.75 -6.36
CA LEU A 205 4.99 31.49 -7.61
C LEU A 205 3.52 31.12 -7.37
N ALA A 206 3.15 30.88 -6.12
CA ALA A 206 1.78 30.61 -5.67
C ALA A 206 1.65 31.00 -4.20
N THR A 207 0.43 31.16 -3.70
CA THR A 207 0.20 31.22 -2.25
C THR A 207 0.21 29.80 -1.67
N PRO A 208 0.51 29.61 -0.37
CA PRO A 208 0.39 28.29 0.28
C PRO A 208 -1.00 27.67 0.10
N LYS A 209 -2.05 28.50 0.22
CA LYS A 209 -3.43 28.09 -0.04
C LYS A 209 -3.62 27.54 -1.45
N GLN A 210 -3.15 28.26 -2.47
CA GLN A 210 -3.25 27.82 -3.86
C GLN A 210 -2.47 26.53 -4.10
N ALA A 211 -1.27 26.39 -3.51
CA ALA A 211 -0.47 25.19 -3.64
C ALA A 211 -1.18 23.94 -3.09
N VAL A 212 -1.79 24.04 -1.91
CA VAL A 212 -2.56 22.93 -1.33
C VAL A 212 -3.81 22.63 -2.17
N GLN A 213 -4.52 23.67 -2.63
CA GLN A 213 -5.70 23.48 -3.49
C GLN A 213 -5.37 22.79 -4.80
N ASP A 214 -4.28 23.18 -5.46
CA ASP A 214 -3.82 22.56 -6.71
C ASP A 214 -3.46 21.08 -6.49
N TYR A 215 -2.73 20.79 -5.41
CA TYR A 215 -2.39 19.41 -5.04
C TYR A 215 -3.65 18.58 -4.82
N GLU A 216 -4.58 19.07 -3.99
CA GLU A 216 -5.76 18.28 -3.66
C GLU A 216 -6.69 18.08 -4.87
N ALA A 217 -6.76 19.05 -5.79
CA ALA A 217 -7.52 18.92 -7.03
C ALA A 217 -6.96 17.81 -7.93
N GLU A 218 -5.64 17.77 -8.11
CA GLU A 218 -4.94 16.71 -8.85
C GLU A 218 -5.17 15.35 -8.21
N MET A 219 -4.87 15.23 -6.91
CA MET A 219 -4.95 13.97 -6.19
C MET A 219 -6.38 13.40 -6.20
N ARG A 220 -7.41 14.24 -6.02
CA ARG A 220 -8.81 13.81 -6.05
C ARG A 220 -9.23 13.31 -7.42
N LEU A 221 -8.77 13.95 -8.50
CA LEU A 221 -9.06 13.52 -9.87
C LEU A 221 -8.41 12.16 -10.17
N ARG A 222 -7.12 12.02 -9.90
CA ARG A 222 -6.38 10.76 -10.09
C ARG A 222 -7.00 9.62 -9.30
N ARG A 223 -7.42 9.87 -8.06
CA ARG A 223 -8.14 8.90 -7.24
C ARG A 223 -9.48 8.50 -7.87
N LYS A 224 -10.28 9.45 -8.38
CA LYS A 224 -11.57 9.13 -9.01
C LYS A 224 -11.37 8.18 -10.20
N GLU A 225 -10.38 8.43 -11.03
CA GLU A 225 -10.02 7.54 -12.14
C GLU A 225 -9.63 6.14 -11.64
N ALA A 226 -8.90 6.03 -10.53
CA ALA A 226 -8.55 4.74 -9.94
C ALA A 226 -9.76 3.98 -9.34
N VAL A 227 -10.73 4.71 -8.76
CA VAL A 227 -11.93 4.13 -8.12
C VAL A 227 -12.98 3.69 -9.15
N ASP A 228 -13.19 4.41 -10.25
CA ASP A 228 -14.25 4.07 -11.22
C ASP A 228 -13.95 2.76 -12.01
N VAL A 229 -12.71 2.28 -12.03
CA VAL A 229 -12.30 0.97 -12.58
C VAL A 229 -12.31 -0.15 -11.52
N SER A 230 -12.95 0.08 -10.36
CA SER A 230 -12.73 -0.76 -9.19
C SER A 230 -13.66 -1.95 -8.95
N HIS A 231 -14.68 -2.17 -9.75
CA HIS A 231 -15.64 -3.25 -9.54
C HIS A 231 -16.05 -3.94 -10.85
#